data_AF-G6C1A1-F1
#
_entry.id   AF-G6C1A1-F1
#
_cell.length_a   1.000
_cell.length_b   1.000
_cell.length_c   1.000
_cell.angle_alpha   90.00
_cell.angle_beta   90.00
_cell.angle_gamma   90.00
#
_symmetry.space_group_name_H-M   'P 1'
#
loop_
_entity.id
_entity.type
_entity.pdbx_description
1 polymer ?
#
loop_
_entity_poly.entity_id
_entity_poly.type
_entity_poly.pdbx_seq_one_letter_code
_entity_poly.pdbx_strand_id
1 'polypeptide(L)'
;MKKRNLQLLIFSLFLVLAQNSLAAKLQQGDGSEVVSEESVAVGLGYTDVNGEHKNIAGNSTKPNEKYYASAVGIANTASGFKSSSFGYNNIASRRWTSSFGYNNTASEDGASSFGYNNKANGKKSSSFGYENTVSGTDSSSFGYGNTVSKERASSFGYRNTSSARESSSFGYQNTASGYKSSSFGYQNIASDIFSSAFGYQNTS
;
A
#
# COMPACT_ATOMS: atom_id res chain seq x y z
N MET A 1 4.23 16.21 -49.15
CA MET A 1 3.74 16.80 -47.88
C MET A 1 4.39 18.15 -47.67
N LYS A 2 3.62 19.24 -47.75
CA LYS A 2 4.11 20.63 -47.83
C LYS A 2 4.61 21.10 -46.45
N LYS A 3 5.67 21.92 -46.39
CA LYS A 3 6.25 22.55 -45.17
C LYS A 3 5.21 23.04 -44.15
N ARG A 4 4.05 23.50 -44.64
CA ARG A 4 2.90 23.93 -43.84
C ARG A 4 2.37 22.85 -42.88
N ASN A 5 2.36 21.58 -43.28
CA ASN A 5 1.88 20.47 -42.44
C ASN A 5 2.89 20.12 -41.34
N LEU A 6 4.19 20.28 -41.61
CA LEU A 6 5.24 20.06 -40.62
C LEU A 6 5.22 21.16 -39.55
N GLN A 7 4.99 22.42 -39.95
CA GLN A 7 4.83 23.54 -39.02
C GLN A 7 3.60 23.38 -38.12
N LEU A 8 2.47 22.93 -38.68
CA LEU A 8 1.27 22.60 -37.90
C LEU A 8 1.54 21.48 -36.90
N LEU A 9 2.22 20.41 -37.32
CA LEU A 9 2.55 19.27 -36.46
C LEU A 9 3.45 19.66 -35.28
N ILE A 10 4.51 20.45 -35.56
CA ILE A 10 5.44 20.96 -34.55
C ILE A 10 4.71 21.91 -33.58
N PHE A 11 3.83 22.77 -34.09
CA PHE A 11 3.05 23.68 -33.25
C PHE A 11 2.08 22.92 -32.33
N SER A 12 1.37 21.90 -32.86
CA SER A 12 0.51 21.05 -32.03
C SER A 12 1.31 20.27 -30.98
N LEU A 13 2.49 19.76 -31.31
CA LEU A 13 3.35 19.07 -30.35
C LEU A 13 3.85 20.02 -29.25
N PHE A 14 4.26 21.25 -29.62
CA PHE A 14 4.68 22.26 -28.67
C PHE A 14 3.55 22.69 -27.74
N LEU A 15 2.32 22.80 -28.26
CA LEU A 15 1.13 23.11 -27.45
C LEU A 15 0.86 21.99 -26.42
N VAL A 16 0.94 20.73 -26.85
CA VAL A 16 0.78 19.56 -25.97
C VAL A 16 1.87 19.52 -24.91
N LEU A 17 3.13 19.76 -25.28
CA LEU A 17 4.25 19.80 -24.34
C LEU A 17 4.13 20.96 -23.33
N ALA A 18 3.74 22.15 -23.79
CA ALA A 18 3.54 23.33 -22.94
C ALA A 18 2.38 23.12 -21.96
N GLN A 19 1.28 22.51 -22.42
CA GLN A 19 0.15 22.12 -21.57
C GLN A 19 0.59 21.11 -20.52
N ASN A 20 1.39 20.10 -20.89
CA ASN A 20 1.90 19.10 -19.96
C ASN A 20 2.92 19.67 -18.94
N SER A 21 3.72 20.68 -19.31
CA SER A 21 4.66 21.33 -18.38
C SER A 21 4.01 22.28 -17.36
N LEU A 22 2.75 22.67 -17.59
CA LEU A 22 1.98 23.56 -16.73
C LEU A 22 0.86 22.83 -15.97
N ALA A 23 0.63 21.55 -16.26
CA ALA A 23 -0.47 20.82 -15.68
C ALA A 23 -0.18 20.46 -14.22
N ALA A 24 -0.97 21.03 -13.31
CA ALA A 24 -1.03 20.62 -11.91
C ALA A 24 -1.60 19.20 -11.75
N LYS A 25 -2.11 18.57 -12.82
CA LYS A 25 -2.65 17.21 -12.84
C LYS A 25 -2.09 16.46 -14.05
N LEU A 26 -1.63 15.22 -13.87
CA LEU A 26 -1.25 14.35 -14.99
C LEU A 26 -2.18 13.14 -15.05
N GLN A 27 -3.02 13.09 -16.08
CA GLN A 27 -3.93 11.98 -16.35
C GLN A 27 -3.57 11.33 -17.69
N GLN A 28 -3.24 10.04 -17.70
CA GLN A 28 -2.90 9.32 -18.93
C GLN A 28 -3.47 7.89 -18.93
N GLY A 29 -3.99 7.47 -20.07
CA GLY A 29 -4.65 6.18 -20.25
C GLY A 29 -6.16 6.23 -20.01
N ASP A 30 -6.86 5.24 -20.56
CA ASP A 30 -8.33 5.19 -20.69
C ASP A 30 -9.07 4.98 -19.36
N GLY A 31 -8.38 4.53 -18.31
CA GLY A 31 -8.97 4.37 -16.98
C GLY A 31 -8.19 5.06 -15.88
N SER A 32 -7.72 6.28 -16.13
CA SER A 32 -7.10 7.12 -15.11
C SER A 32 -7.97 8.33 -14.77
N GLU A 33 -8.03 8.69 -13.50
CA GLU A 33 -8.80 9.82 -12.97
C GLU A 33 -7.94 10.59 -11.95
N VAL A 34 -7.57 11.82 -12.29
CA VAL A 34 -6.92 12.73 -11.33
C VAL A 34 -7.96 13.66 -10.74
N VAL A 35 -8.19 13.48 -9.44
CA VAL A 35 -9.28 14.15 -8.73
C VAL A 35 -8.80 15.47 -8.11
N SER A 36 -7.64 15.45 -7.47
CA SER A 36 -7.08 16.58 -6.71
C SER A 36 -5.85 17.18 -7.38
N GLU A 37 -5.53 18.44 -7.06
CA GLU A 37 -4.36 19.14 -7.60
C GLU A 37 -3.04 18.45 -7.20
N GLU A 38 -2.01 18.68 -8.00
CA GLU A 38 -0.64 18.14 -7.89
C GLU A 38 -0.58 16.61 -7.88
N SER A 39 -1.53 15.93 -8.54
CA SER A 39 -1.66 14.47 -8.49
C SER A 39 -1.53 13.83 -9.87
N VAL A 40 -1.17 12.54 -9.88
CA VAL A 40 -0.82 11.80 -11.10
C VAL A 40 -1.59 10.48 -11.14
N ALA A 41 -2.35 10.25 -12.21
CA ALA A 41 -2.99 8.97 -12.50
C ALA A 41 -2.59 8.49 -13.91
N VAL A 42 -1.96 7.33 -14.00
CA VAL A 42 -1.47 6.79 -15.28
C VAL A 42 -1.78 5.30 -15.40
N GLY A 43 -2.34 4.89 -16.53
CA GLY A 43 -2.54 3.49 -16.90
C GLY A 43 -3.96 3.16 -17.29
N LEU A 44 -4.30 1.88 -17.23
CA LEU A 44 -5.54 1.34 -17.79
C LEU A 44 -6.59 1.13 -16.70
N GLY A 45 -7.85 1.24 -17.10
CA GLY A 45 -8.98 0.76 -16.31
C GLY A 45 -9.55 -0.52 -16.90
N TYR A 46 -10.48 -1.12 -16.17
CA TYR A 46 -11.30 -2.19 -16.70
C TYR A 46 -12.69 -2.14 -16.07
N THR A 47 -13.66 -2.77 -16.72
CA THR A 47 -15.02 -2.89 -16.21
C THR A 47 -15.34 -4.37 -16.05
N ASP A 48 -15.87 -4.76 -14.89
CA ASP A 48 -16.35 -6.11 -14.62
C ASP A 48 -17.80 -6.06 -14.09
N VAL A 49 -18.29 -7.18 -13.56
CA VAL A 49 -19.64 -7.28 -12.97
C VAL A 49 -19.82 -6.40 -11.72
N ASN A 50 -18.73 -5.94 -11.10
CA ASN A 50 -18.73 -5.10 -9.90
C ASN A 50 -18.59 -3.61 -10.22
N GLY A 51 -18.36 -3.25 -11.48
CA GLY A 51 -18.30 -1.86 -11.94
C GLY A 51 -17.02 -1.51 -12.68
N GLU A 52 -16.78 -0.21 -12.83
CA GLU A 52 -15.60 0.36 -13.47
C GLU A 52 -14.47 0.52 -12.44
N HIS A 53 -13.26 0.07 -12.79
CA HIS A 53 -12.07 0.11 -11.96
C HIS A 53 -11.03 1.02 -12.62
N LYS A 54 -10.68 2.13 -11.94
CA LYS A 54 -9.76 3.16 -12.46
C LYS A 54 -8.52 3.31 -11.59
N ASN A 55 -7.48 3.91 -12.17
CA ASN A 55 -6.43 4.55 -11.40
C ASN A 55 -6.92 5.91 -10.89
N ILE A 56 -7.13 6.05 -9.58
CA ILE A 56 -7.65 7.26 -8.94
C ILE A 56 -6.55 7.92 -8.13
N ALA A 57 -6.20 9.16 -8.44
CA ALA A 57 -5.25 9.95 -7.67
C ALA A 57 -5.91 11.21 -7.08
N GLY A 58 -5.90 11.33 -5.76
CA GLY A 58 -6.54 12.42 -5.02
C GLY A 58 -7.87 12.04 -4.39
N ASN A 59 -8.58 13.02 -3.84
CA ASN A 59 -9.78 12.82 -3.05
C ASN A 59 -10.96 13.63 -3.59
N SER A 60 -12.04 12.93 -3.94
CA SER A 60 -13.25 13.52 -4.54
C SER A 60 -13.99 14.49 -3.63
N THR A 61 -13.79 14.41 -2.32
CA THR A 61 -14.37 15.38 -1.37
C THR A 61 -13.61 16.70 -1.34
N LYS A 62 -12.37 16.73 -1.85
CA LYS A 62 -11.45 17.87 -1.81
C LYS A 62 -10.71 18.03 -3.16
N PRO A 63 -11.42 18.27 -4.27
CA PRO A 63 -10.82 18.31 -5.62
C PRO A 63 -9.87 19.50 -5.83
N ASN A 64 -10.03 20.58 -5.06
CA ASN A 64 -9.22 21.80 -5.18
C ASN A 64 -8.02 21.83 -4.22
N GLU A 65 -7.87 20.82 -3.34
CA GLU A 65 -6.72 20.73 -2.44
C GLU A 65 -5.55 20.04 -3.17
N LYS A 66 -4.32 20.44 -2.83
CA LYS A 66 -3.10 19.79 -3.31
C LYS A 66 -2.89 18.49 -2.57
N TYR A 67 -2.99 17.37 -3.27
CA TYR A 67 -2.87 16.04 -2.67
C TYR A 67 -1.52 15.39 -2.88
N TYR A 68 -0.78 15.70 -3.94
CA TYR A 68 0.50 15.02 -4.23
C TYR A 68 0.36 13.49 -4.31
N ALA A 69 -0.79 13.01 -4.79
CA ALA A 69 -1.10 11.59 -4.86
C ALA A 69 -0.64 10.99 -6.19
N SER A 70 -0.23 9.72 -6.20
CA SER A 70 0.20 9.02 -7.41
C SER A 70 -0.46 7.65 -7.52
N ALA A 71 -1.21 7.40 -8.59
CA ALA A 71 -1.84 6.11 -8.90
C ALA A 71 -1.39 5.63 -10.28
N VAL A 72 -0.61 4.55 -10.36
CA VAL A 72 0.00 4.10 -11.63
C VAL A 72 -0.17 2.59 -11.85
N GLY A 73 -0.75 2.21 -12.99
CA GLY A 73 -0.92 0.82 -13.38
C GLY A 73 -2.36 0.50 -13.77
N ILE A 74 -3.00 -0.45 -13.08
CA ILE A 74 -4.38 -0.87 -13.33
C ILE A 74 -5.17 -0.82 -12.03
N ALA A 75 -6.29 -0.09 -12.01
CA ALA A 75 -7.22 -0.06 -10.88
C ALA A 75 -6.64 0.37 -9.52
N ASN A 76 -5.63 1.25 -9.49
CA ASN A 76 -5.04 1.68 -8.22
C ASN A 76 -5.73 2.92 -7.64
N THR A 77 -5.96 2.98 -6.34
CA THR A 77 -6.47 4.17 -5.65
C THR A 77 -5.42 4.74 -4.72
N ALA A 78 -5.00 5.99 -4.95
CA ALA A 78 -4.16 6.80 -4.07
C ALA A 78 -4.98 8.04 -3.65
N SER A 79 -5.73 7.94 -2.55
CA SER A 79 -6.71 8.96 -2.15
C SER A 79 -6.30 9.80 -0.94
N GLY A 80 -5.13 9.53 -0.37
CA GLY A 80 -4.55 10.28 0.75
C GLY A 80 -3.56 11.35 0.31
N PHE A 81 -3.31 12.33 1.19
CA PHE A 81 -2.28 13.35 0.98
C PHE A 81 -0.89 12.69 0.93
N LYS A 82 -0.11 12.94 -0.13
CA LYS A 82 1.18 12.30 -0.42
C LYS A 82 1.09 10.77 -0.39
N SER A 83 0.01 10.22 -0.93
CA SER A 83 -0.18 8.78 -1.05
C SER A 83 0.28 8.25 -2.41
N SER A 84 0.76 7.02 -2.44
CA SER A 84 1.24 6.37 -3.66
C SER A 84 0.68 4.96 -3.78
N SER A 85 0.16 4.63 -4.96
CA SER A 85 -0.41 3.32 -5.26
C SER A 85 0.05 2.86 -6.65
N PHE A 86 0.74 1.73 -6.74
CA PHE A 86 1.37 1.27 -8.00
C PHE A 86 1.20 -0.23 -8.23
N GLY A 87 0.79 -0.61 -9.45
CA GLY A 87 0.66 -2.01 -9.88
C GLY A 87 -0.78 -2.34 -10.26
N TYR A 88 -1.37 -3.37 -9.66
CA TYR A 88 -2.75 -3.80 -9.91
C TYR A 88 -3.59 -3.77 -8.62
N ASN A 89 -4.72 -3.06 -8.65
CA ASN A 89 -5.73 -3.06 -7.58
C ASN A 89 -5.20 -2.69 -6.18
N ASN A 90 -4.28 -1.73 -6.10
CA ASN A 90 -3.73 -1.30 -4.81
C ASN A 90 -4.48 -0.09 -4.25
N ILE A 91 -4.62 -0.01 -2.93
CA ILE A 91 -5.31 1.06 -2.22
C ILE A 91 -4.36 1.72 -1.20
N ALA A 92 -4.17 3.04 -1.32
CA ALA A 92 -3.42 3.89 -0.40
C ALA A 92 -4.33 5.05 0.03
N SER A 93 -4.99 4.91 1.19
CA SER A 93 -6.17 5.72 1.55
C SER A 93 -5.91 6.95 2.44
N ARG A 94 -4.75 7.03 3.08
CA ARG A 94 -4.47 8.01 4.14
C ARG A 94 -3.18 8.78 3.89
N ARG A 95 -2.83 9.69 4.79
CA ARG A 95 -1.68 10.56 4.56
C ARG A 95 -0.39 9.73 4.58
N TRP A 96 0.52 9.99 3.65
CA TRP A 96 1.82 9.32 3.57
C TRP A 96 1.73 7.79 3.40
N THR A 97 0.64 7.27 2.84
CA THR A 97 0.50 5.83 2.62
C THR A 97 1.12 5.38 1.30
N SER A 98 1.72 4.19 1.30
CA SER A 98 2.26 3.56 0.08
C SER A 98 1.70 2.17 -0.11
N SER A 99 1.23 1.84 -1.31
CA SER A 99 0.74 0.51 -1.67
C SER A 99 1.32 0.08 -3.03
N PHE A 100 2.01 -1.07 -3.09
CA PHE A 100 2.75 -1.48 -4.29
C PHE A 100 2.62 -2.98 -4.57
N GLY A 101 2.26 -3.34 -5.81
CA GLY A 101 2.20 -4.72 -6.27
C GLY A 101 0.80 -5.12 -6.72
N TYR A 102 0.24 -6.18 -6.13
CA TYR A 102 -1.09 -6.68 -6.47
C TYR A 102 -2.01 -6.72 -5.23
N ASN A 103 -3.15 -6.06 -5.30
CA ASN A 103 -4.21 -6.15 -4.29
C ASN A 103 -3.80 -5.73 -2.87
N ASN A 104 -2.84 -4.80 -2.72
CA ASN A 104 -2.40 -4.36 -1.39
C ASN A 104 -3.23 -3.18 -0.89
N THR A 105 -3.44 -3.13 0.42
CA THR A 105 -4.13 -2.02 1.10
C THR A 105 -3.24 -1.41 2.17
N ALA A 106 -3.08 -0.09 2.14
CA ALA A 106 -2.51 0.73 3.20
C ALA A 106 -3.57 1.77 3.62
N SER A 107 -4.21 1.55 4.77
CA SER A 107 -5.45 2.26 5.14
C SER A 107 -5.32 3.29 6.26
N GLU A 108 -4.14 3.41 6.89
CA GLU A 108 -3.90 4.33 8.01
C GLU A 108 -2.69 5.23 7.77
N ASP A 109 -2.62 6.37 8.48
CA ASP A 109 -1.57 7.38 8.28
C ASP A 109 -0.16 6.75 8.37
N GLY A 110 0.66 6.96 7.32
CA GLY A 110 2.02 6.43 7.22
C GLY A 110 2.11 4.92 6.98
N ALA A 111 1.00 4.23 6.71
CA ALA A 111 1.00 2.79 6.44
C ALA A 111 1.63 2.44 5.09
N SER A 112 2.28 1.28 5.02
CA SER A 112 3.02 0.82 3.84
C SER A 112 2.71 -0.64 3.55
N SER A 113 2.29 -0.97 2.33
CA SER A 113 1.88 -2.32 1.94
C SER A 113 2.51 -2.71 0.60
N PHE A 114 3.30 -3.79 0.55
CA PHE A 114 4.12 -4.15 -0.60
C PHE A 114 4.07 -5.65 -0.89
N GLY A 115 3.75 -6.04 -2.12
CA GLY A 115 3.75 -7.42 -2.60
C GLY A 115 2.39 -7.87 -3.12
N TYR A 116 1.82 -8.93 -2.56
CA TYR A 116 0.53 -9.48 -2.96
C TYR A 116 -0.44 -9.57 -1.78
N ASN A 117 -1.61 -8.96 -1.89
CA ASN A 117 -2.72 -9.09 -0.95
C ASN A 117 -2.39 -8.73 0.51
N ASN A 118 -1.50 -7.76 0.73
CA ASN A 118 -1.12 -7.32 2.08
C ASN A 118 -2.05 -6.21 2.59
N LYS A 119 -2.25 -6.17 3.91
CA LYS A 119 -3.10 -5.19 4.60
C LYS A 119 -2.33 -4.50 5.72
N ALA A 120 -1.88 -3.27 5.48
CA ALA A 120 -1.28 -2.38 6.47
C ALA A 120 -2.37 -1.44 7.01
N ASN A 121 -3.06 -1.89 8.06
CA ASN A 121 -4.24 -1.25 8.64
C ASN A 121 -3.94 -0.49 9.94
N GLY A 122 -2.72 -0.57 10.47
CA GLY A 122 -2.30 0.22 11.62
C GLY A 122 -1.62 1.53 11.22
N LYS A 123 -1.70 2.55 12.08
CA LYS A 123 -0.94 3.79 11.86
C LYS A 123 0.55 3.50 11.84
N LYS A 124 1.27 4.02 10.84
CA LYS A 124 2.69 3.73 10.57
C LYS A 124 3.00 2.22 10.49
N SER A 125 2.01 1.41 10.12
CA SER A 125 2.21 -0.02 9.94
C SER A 125 2.92 -0.35 8.62
N SER A 126 3.54 -1.52 8.56
CA SER A 126 4.28 -1.95 7.38
C SER A 126 4.04 -3.43 7.08
N SER A 127 3.59 -3.76 5.88
CA SER A 127 3.24 -5.13 5.50
C SER A 127 3.93 -5.51 4.20
N PHE A 128 4.85 -6.47 4.24
CA PHE A 128 5.69 -6.85 3.10
C PHE A 128 5.58 -8.36 2.78
N GLY A 129 5.30 -8.71 1.53
CA GLY A 129 5.29 -10.10 1.05
C GLY A 129 3.95 -10.55 0.51
N TYR A 130 3.37 -11.61 1.05
CA TYR A 130 2.12 -12.22 0.57
C TYR A 130 1.12 -12.40 1.71
N GLU A 131 -0.10 -11.87 1.59
CA GLU A 131 -1.21 -12.09 2.52
C GLU A 131 -0.95 -11.73 3.99
N ASN A 132 -0.07 -10.78 4.26
CA ASN A 132 0.12 -10.34 5.65
C ASN A 132 -0.93 -9.31 6.06
N THR A 133 -1.29 -9.30 7.35
CA THR A 133 -2.20 -8.33 7.94
C THR A 133 -1.57 -7.68 9.17
N VAL A 134 -1.41 -6.36 9.16
CA VAL A 134 -0.82 -5.56 10.22
C VAL A 134 -1.81 -4.50 10.68
N SER A 135 -2.49 -4.75 11.79
CA SER A 135 -3.46 -3.82 12.40
C SER A 135 -2.85 -3.00 13.54
N GLY A 136 -1.65 -3.38 14.02
CA GLY A 136 -0.95 -2.69 15.10
C GLY A 136 -0.34 -1.35 14.65
N THR A 137 -0.43 -0.33 15.51
CA THR A 137 0.30 0.93 15.35
C THR A 137 1.80 0.71 15.48
N ASP A 138 2.62 1.39 14.66
CA ASP A 138 4.09 1.27 14.65
C ASP A 138 4.56 -0.20 14.54
N SER A 139 3.83 -1.03 13.80
CA SER A 139 4.02 -2.48 13.73
C SER A 139 4.37 -2.94 12.32
N SER A 140 4.97 -4.12 12.19
CA SER A 140 5.40 -4.60 10.89
C SER A 140 5.26 -6.11 10.69
N SER A 141 5.08 -6.51 9.44
CA SER A 141 5.19 -7.92 9.05
C SER A 141 5.98 -8.08 7.76
N PHE A 142 6.71 -9.20 7.67
CA PHE A 142 7.45 -9.59 6.48
C PHE A 142 7.31 -11.10 6.23
N GLY A 143 6.89 -11.48 5.02
CA GLY A 143 6.82 -12.87 4.59
C GLY A 143 5.44 -13.27 4.09
N TYR A 144 4.93 -14.43 4.53
CA TYR A 144 3.68 -15.01 4.02
C TYR A 144 2.67 -15.19 5.16
N GLY A 145 1.48 -14.62 5.03
CA GLY A 145 0.33 -14.94 5.88
C GLY A 145 0.49 -14.56 7.36
N ASN A 146 1.36 -13.61 7.70
CA ASN A 146 1.55 -13.20 9.10
C ASN A 146 0.43 -12.27 9.56
N THR A 147 0.09 -12.34 10.85
CA THR A 147 -0.91 -11.49 11.50
C THR A 147 -0.31 -10.73 12.68
N VAL A 148 -0.37 -9.40 12.64
CA VAL A 148 0.19 -8.51 13.67
C VAL A 148 -0.90 -7.57 14.17
N SER A 149 -1.35 -7.76 15.41
CA SER A 149 -2.62 -7.17 15.88
C SER A 149 -2.50 -5.98 16.82
N LYS A 150 -1.34 -5.79 17.46
CA LYS A 150 -1.16 -4.78 18.51
C LYS A 150 0.06 -3.92 18.26
N GLU A 151 0.07 -2.78 18.95
CA GLU A 151 1.12 -1.78 18.98
C GLU A 151 2.53 -2.37 19.07
N ARG A 152 3.45 -1.85 18.24
CA ARG A 152 4.89 -2.18 18.23
C ARG A 152 5.19 -3.67 18.11
N ALA A 153 4.25 -4.45 17.56
CA ALA A 153 4.44 -5.87 17.37
C ALA A 153 5.08 -6.14 15.99
N SER A 154 5.74 -7.28 15.85
CA SER A 154 6.35 -7.68 14.59
C SER A 154 6.23 -9.16 14.29
N SER A 155 6.09 -9.51 13.02
CA SER A 155 6.11 -10.91 12.57
C SER A 155 6.99 -11.08 11.33
N PHE A 156 7.83 -12.11 11.33
CA PHE A 156 8.71 -12.43 10.21
C PHE A 156 8.64 -13.91 9.85
N GLY A 157 8.38 -14.23 8.59
CA GLY A 157 8.38 -15.60 8.07
C GLY A 157 7.00 -16.04 7.59
N TYR A 158 6.58 -17.26 7.95
CA TYR A 158 5.38 -17.90 7.42
C TYR A 158 4.33 -18.14 8.51
N ARG A 159 3.15 -17.54 8.35
CA ARG A 159 1.95 -17.72 9.19
C ARG A 159 2.19 -17.50 10.68
N ASN A 160 3.01 -16.53 11.05
CA ASN A 160 3.19 -16.17 12.45
C ASN A 160 2.10 -15.20 12.93
N THR A 161 1.84 -15.21 14.23
CA THR A 161 0.88 -14.33 14.90
C THR A 161 1.55 -13.59 16.04
N SER A 162 1.65 -12.25 15.95
CA SER A 162 2.04 -11.37 17.06
C SER A 162 0.83 -10.57 17.52
N SER A 163 0.15 -11.05 18.56
CA SER A 163 -1.16 -10.55 19.00
C SER A 163 -1.11 -9.66 20.24
N ALA A 164 0.06 -9.44 20.82
CA ALA A 164 0.25 -8.58 21.99
C ALA A 164 1.15 -7.36 21.73
N ARG A 165 1.03 -6.35 22.60
CA ARG A 165 1.85 -5.13 22.52
C ARG A 165 3.33 -5.50 22.68
N GLU A 166 4.16 -4.95 21.79
CA GLU A 166 5.62 -5.18 21.77
C GLU A 166 6.01 -6.67 21.62
N SER A 167 5.11 -7.50 21.07
CA SER A 167 5.37 -8.93 20.85
C SER A 167 6.05 -9.20 19.50
N SER A 168 6.88 -10.24 19.43
CA SER A 168 7.58 -10.61 18.20
C SER A 168 7.45 -12.11 17.88
N SER A 169 7.24 -12.44 16.61
CA SER A 169 7.19 -13.83 16.15
C SER A 169 8.04 -14.03 14.89
N PHE A 170 8.94 -15.00 14.91
CA PHE A 170 9.91 -15.23 13.84
C PHE A 170 9.97 -16.72 13.46
N GLY A 171 9.76 -17.04 12.18
CA GLY A 171 9.88 -18.39 11.65
C GLY A 171 8.58 -18.90 11.04
N TYR A 172 8.13 -20.09 11.43
CA TYR A 172 6.95 -20.76 10.88
C TYR A 172 5.91 -21.03 11.97
N GLN A 173 4.70 -20.49 11.80
CA GLN A 173 3.55 -20.75 12.68
C GLN A 173 3.76 -20.44 14.16
N ASN A 174 4.59 -19.45 14.49
CA ASN A 174 4.77 -19.05 15.88
C ASN A 174 3.68 -18.08 16.35
N THR A 175 3.36 -18.10 17.64
CA THR A 175 2.40 -17.19 18.28
C THR A 175 3.05 -16.48 19.46
N ALA A 176 3.14 -15.15 19.39
CA ALA A 176 3.53 -14.30 20.51
C ALA A 176 2.30 -13.50 21.00
N SER A 177 1.75 -13.90 22.14
CA SER A 177 0.47 -13.40 22.68
C SER A 177 0.58 -12.80 24.08
N GLY A 178 1.76 -12.88 24.72
CA GLY A 178 2.07 -12.15 25.95
C GLY A 178 2.62 -10.75 25.68
N TYR A 179 2.39 -9.80 26.60
CA TYR A 179 3.02 -8.47 26.51
C TYR A 179 4.54 -8.60 26.49
N LYS A 180 5.22 -8.00 25.50
CA LYS A 180 6.67 -8.15 25.29
C LYS A 180 7.15 -9.61 25.13
N SER A 181 6.28 -10.51 24.67
CA SER A 181 6.65 -11.91 24.41
C SER A 181 7.39 -12.06 23.08
N SER A 182 8.23 -13.10 22.98
CA SER A 182 8.94 -13.44 21.73
C SER A 182 8.84 -14.93 21.42
N SER A 183 8.47 -15.27 20.19
CA SER A 183 8.39 -16.65 19.72
C SER A 183 9.27 -16.85 18.49
N PHE A 184 10.19 -17.82 18.52
CA PHE A 184 11.19 -18.00 17.46
C PHE A 184 11.34 -19.48 17.10
N GLY A 185 11.16 -19.81 15.81
CA GLY A 185 11.40 -21.15 15.27
C GLY A 185 10.16 -21.73 14.57
N TYR A 186 9.73 -22.92 14.96
CA TYR A 186 8.60 -23.62 14.38
C TYR A 186 7.53 -23.92 15.44
N GLN A 187 6.32 -23.39 15.26
CA GLN A 187 5.16 -23.66 16.11
C GLN A 187 5.35 -23.37 17.60
N ASN A 188 6.12 -22.33 17.95
CA ASN A 188 6.26 -21.92 19.36
C ASN A 188 5.13 -20.98 19.79
N ILE A 189 4.76 -21.02 21.06
CA ILE A 189 3.75 -20.17 21.69
C ILE A 189 4.41 -19.45 22.88
N ALA A 190 4.52 -18.13 22.81
CA ALA A 190 4.96 -17.30 23.93
C ALA A 190 3.75 -16.48 24.42
N SER A 191 3.08 -16.97 25.46
CA SER A 191 1.80 -16.47 25.96
C SER A 191 1.91 -15.69 27.26
N ASP A 192 2.94 -15.95 28.07
CA ASP A 192 3.15 -15.18 29.29
C ASP A 192 3.79 -13.81 29.02
N ILE A 193 3.60 -12.89 29.96
CA ILE A 193 4.20 -11.55 29.92
C ILE A 193 5.74 -11.68 30.02
N PHE A 194 6.47 -10.99 29.13
CA PHE A 194 7.94 -11.03 29.01
C PHE A 194 8.52 -12.41 28.66
N SER A 195 7.69 -13.32 28.16
CA SER A 195 8.12 -14.69 27.89
C SER A 195 8.88 -14.84 26.58
N SER A 196 9.59 -15.95 26.45
CA SER A 196 10.28 -16.32 25.22
C SER A 196 10.17 -17.83 24.98
N ALA A 197 9.71 -18.20 23.79
CA ALA A 197 9.61 -19.59 23.34
C ALA A 197 10.48 -19.79 22.09
N PHE A 198 11.50 -20.65 22.18
CA PHE A 198 12.52 -20.83 21.12
C PHE A 198 12.68 -22.28 20.72
N GLY A 199 12.61 -22.58 19.41
CA GLY A 199 12.90 -23.90 18.86
C GLY A 199 11.71 -24.51 18.13
N TYR A 200 11.29 -25.71 18.53
CA TYR A 200 10.20 -26.46 17.92
C TYR A 200 9.14 -26.79 18.98
N GLN A 201 7.91 -26.30 18.79
CA GLN A 201 6.74 -26.62 19.63
C GLN A 201 6.91 -26.30 21.13
N ASN A 202 7.61 -25.22 21.47
CA ASN A 202 7.72 -24.77 22.85
C ASN A 202 6.54 -23.89 23.24
N THR A 203 6.13 -23.95 24.52
CA THR A 203 5.13 -23.05 25.10
C THR A 203 5.71 -22.36 26.33
N SER A 204 5.50 -21.04 26.41
CA SER A 204 5.81 -20.19 27.54
C SER A 204 4.76 -19.08 27.70
#